data_AF-A0A8X6XR84-F1
#
_entry.id   AF-A0A8X6XR84-F1
#
_cell.length_a   1.000
_cell.length_b   1.000
_cell.length_c   1.000
_cell.angle_alpha   90.00
_cell.angle_beta   90.00
_cell.angle_gamma   90.00
#
_symmetry.space_group_name_H-M   'P 1'
#
loop_
_entity.id
_entity.type
_entity.pdbx_description
1 polymer ?
#
loop_
_entity_poly.entity_id
_entity_poly.type
_entity_poly.pdbx_seq_one_letter_code
_entity_poly.pdbx_strand_id
1 'polypeptide(L)'
;MFSTSKTYKKDRGSYMCQVNTVPMLSQIGYLDVVVPPDIIEELSSSDMFAREGTDVTLKCAARGRPEPKLSWRREDYKPVGAGNWQKNNLAQ
;
A
#
# COMPACT_ATOMS: atom_id res chain seq x y z
N MET A 1 14.22 -26.16 9.33
CA MET A 1 12.93 -25.44 9.23
C MET A 1 13.20 -23.98 9.55
N PHE A 2 12.97 -23.06 8.60
CA PHE A 2 13.11 -21.62 8.84
C PHE A 2 11.73 -21.06 9.20
N SER A 3 11.59 -20.42 10.35
CA SER A 3 10.35 -19.78 10.81
C SER A 3 10.68 -18.39 11.32
N THR A 4 10.07 -17.38 10.72
CA THR A 4 10.17 -15.99 11.17
C THR A 4 8.87 -15.62 11.89
N SER A 5 8.94 -15.29 13.18
CA SER A 5 7.78 -14.84 13.96
C SER A 5 7.38 -13.38 13.68
N LYS A 6 8.33 -12.58 13.18
CA LYS A 6 8.13 -11.20 12.72
C LYS A 6 8.91 -11.00 11.42
N THR A 7 8.24 -10.46 10.42
CA THR A 7 8.84 -10.17 9.11
C THR A 7 9.04 -8.66 8.96
N TYR A 8 10.22 -8.28 8.49
CA TYR A 8 10.57 -6.90 8.18
C TYR A 8 10.73 -6.73 6.67
N LYS A 9 10.58 -5.50 6.16
CA LYS A 9 10.79 -5.19 4.73
C LYS A 9 12.16 -5.68 4.20
N LYS A 10 13.18 -5.71 5.07
CA LYS A 10 14.54 -6.18 4.77
C LYS A 10 14.66 -7.69 4.60
N ASP A 11 13.70 -8.48 5.09
CA ASP A 11 13.72 -9.94 5.00
C ASP A 11 13.21 -10.43 3.63
N ARG A 12 12.84 -9.51 2.74
CA ARG A 12 12.49 -9.83 1.36
C ARG A 12 13.72 -10.35 0.64
N GLY A 13 13.61 -11.54 0.05
CA GLY A 13 14.71 -12.13 -0.70
C GLY A 13 14.49 -13.58 -1.10
N SER A 14 15.48 -14.12 -1.79
CA SER A 14 15.54 -15.54 -2.14
C SER A 14 16.25 -16.30 -1.04
N TYR A 15 15.57 -17.30 -0.49
CA TYR A 15 16.12 -18.20 0.51
C TYR A 15 16.32 -19.57 -0.14
N MET A 16 17.50 -20.14 0.07
CA MET A 16 17.84 -21.46 -0.47
C MET A 16 17.98 -22.46 0.69
N CYS A 17 17.27 -23.57 0.57
CA CYS A 17 17.50 -24.75 1.38
C CYS A 17 18.36 -25.73 0.57
N GLN A 18 19.47 -26.17 1.13
CA GLN A 18 20.38 -27.13 0.51
C GLN A 18 20.56 -28.34 1.43
N VAL A 19 20.47 -29.55 0.86
CA VAL A 19 20.66 -30.82 1.55
C VAL A 19 21.82 -31.56 0.87
N ASN A 20 22.78 -32.02 1.67
CA ASN A 20 23.93 -32.77 1.20
C ASN A 20 23.54 -34.23 0.93
N THR A 21 22.96 -34.48 -0.25
CA THR A 21 22.70 -35.82 -0.80
C THR A 21 23.54 -36.04 -2.07
N VAL A 22 23.58 -37.28 -2.57
CA VAL A 22 24.16 -37.60 -3.90
C VAL A 22 23.02 -38.10 -4.78
N PRO A 23 22.54 -37.33 -5.77
CA PRO A 23 22.94 -35.96 -6.15
C PRO A 23 22.49 -34.92 -5.12
N MET A 24 23.15 -33.76 -5.12
CA MET A 24 22.84 -32.67 -4.20
C MET A 24 21.46 -32.09 -4.49
N LEU A 25 20.62 -31.98 -3.45
CA LEU A 25 19.28 -31.44 -3.55
C LEU A 25 19.26 -30.02 -2.99
N SER A 26 18.76 -29.08 -3.78
CA SER A 26 18.57 -27.69 -3.37
C SER A 26 17.22 -27.17 -3.86
N GLN A 27 16.55 -26.38 -3.04
CA GLN A 27 15.31 -25.70 -3.40
C GLN A 27 15.38 -24.23 -3.00
N ILE A 28 14.98 -23.35 -3.93
CA ILE A 28 14.93 -21.91 -3.71
C ILE A 28 13.47 -21.50 -3.49
N GLY A 29 13.22 -20.73 -2.44
CA GLY A 29 11.94 -20.07 -2.18
C GLY A 29 12.13 -18.55 -2.20
N TYR A 30 11.16 -17.83 -2.78
CA TYR A 30 11.15 -16.38 -2.73
C TYR A 30 10.19 -15.89 -1.64
N LEU A 31 10.71 -15.09 -0.71
CA LEU A 31 9.90 -14.46 0.32
C LEU A 31 9.56 -13.04 -0.10
N ASP A 32 8.27 -12.79 -0.37
CA ASP A 32 7.77 -11.44 -0.61
C ASP A 32 7.05 -10.90 0.64
N VAL A 33 7.58 -9.81 1.19
CA VAL A 33 7.01 -9.15 2.36
C VAL A 33 6.01 -8.09 1.91
N VAL A 34 4.74 -8.34 2.24
CA VAL A 34 3.62 -7.40 2.05
C VAL A 34 3.44 -6.52 3.28
N VAL A 35 3.05 -5.28 3.05
CA VAL A 35 2.86 -4.29 4.11
C VAL A 35 1.50 -3.64 3.91
N PRO A 36 0.63 -3.61 4.94
CA PRO A 36 -0.67 -3.00 4.84
C PRO A 36 -0.54 -1.51 4.47
N PRO A 37 -1.56 -0.94 3.81
CA PRO A 37 -1.56 0.47 3.48
C PRO A 37 -1.67 1.33 4.74
N ASP A 38 -0.88 2.39 4.78
CA ASP A 38 -0.81 3.36 5.85
C ASP A 38 -0.93 4.77 5.24
N ILE A 39 -1.74 5.64 5.84
CA ILE A 39 -1.99 6.98 5.29
C ILE A 39 -0.90 7.92 5.81
N ILE A 40 -0.23 8.61 4.90
CA ILE A 40 0.79 9.61 5.24
C ILE A 40 0.05 10.93 5.49
N GLU A 41 -0.19 11.25 6.76
CA GLU A 41 -0.94 12.45 7.15
C GLU A 41 -0.23 13.74 6.69
N GLU A 42 1.11 13.77 6.69
CA GLU A 42 1.87 14.97 6.30
C GLU A 42 1.72 15.34 4.82
N LEU A 43 1.40 14.35 3.98
CA LEU A 43 1.18 14.52 2.54
C LEU A 43 -0.30 14.54 2.16
N SER A 44 -1.18 14.28 3.13
CA SER A 44 -2.63 14.25 2.94
C SER A 44 -3.27 15.58 3.37
N SER A 45 -4.40 15.91 2.76
CA SER A 45 -5.20 17.05 3.18
C SER A 45 -5.85 16.77 4.54
N SER A 46 -5.66 17.66 5.49
CA SER A 46 -6.40 17.69 6.75
C SER A 46 -7.82 18.25 6.55
N ASP A 47 -8.54 18.51 7.65
CA ASP A 47 -9.84 19.17 7.62
C ASP A 47 -9.78 20.51 6.88
N MET A 48 -10.65 20.68 5.88
CA MET A 48 -10.75 21.89 5.06
C MET A 48 -12.18 22.44 5.11
N PHE A 49 -12.29 23.76 5.28
CA PHE A 49 -13.56 24.48 5.15
C PHE A 49 -13.59 25.19 3.81
N ALA A 50 -14.64 24.98 3.04
CA ALA A 50 -14.84 25.60 1.74
C ALA A 50 -16.21 26.28 1.68
N ARG A 51 -16.29 27.38 0.95
CA ARG A 51 -17.57 28.06 0.69
C ARG A 51 -18.26 27.40 -0.49
N GLU A 52 -19.58 27.45 -0.49
CA GLU A 52 -20.38 26.96 -1.63
C GLU A 52 -19.94 27.69 -2.92
N GLY A 53 -19.70 26.92 -3.99
CA GLY A 53 -19.20 27.43 -5.26
C GLY A 53 -17.67 27.59 -5.37
N THR A 54 -16.91 27.19 -4.34
CA THR A 54 -15.43 27.17 -4.41
C THR A 54 -14.89 25.79 -4.75
N ASP A 55 -13.84 25.75 -5.59
CA ASP A 55 -13.15 24.50 -5.92
C ASP A 55 -12.24 24.05 -4.78
N VAL A 56 -12.36 22.77 -4.40
CA VAL A 56 -11.55 22.14 -3.36
C VAL A 56 -10.78 20.97 -3.95
N THR A 57 -9.50 20.89 -3.64
CA THR A 57 -8.65 19.75 -4.01
C THR A 57 -8.24 19.01 -2.74
N LEU A 58 -8.77 17.80 -2.55
CA LEU A 58 -8.35 16.89 -1.49
C LEU A 58 -7.20 16.02 -2.00
N LYS A 59 -6.13 15.96 -1.22
CA LYS A 59 -4.98 15.09 -1.48
C LYS A 59 -4.97 13.98 -0.43
N CYS A 60 -4.64 12.77 -0.87
CA CYS A 60 -4.43 11.63 0.02
C CYS A 60 -3.20 10.91 -0.49
N ALA A 61 -2.25 10.65 0.41
CA ALA A 61 -1.07 9.86 0.15
C ALA A 61 -1.09 8.66 1.08
N ALA A 62 -0.90 7.47 0.54
CA ALA A 62 -0.85 6.25 1.33
C ALA A 62 0.32 5.39 0.88
N ARG A 63 1.01 4.77 1.82
CA ARG A 63 2.13 3.87 1.57
C ARG A 63 1.73 2.45 1.91
N GLY A 64 1.98 1.52 1.01
CA GLY A 64 1.70 0.11 1.23
C GLY A 64 2.44 -0.74 0.22
N ARG A 65 2.44 -2.05 0.44
CA ARG A 65 2.94 -3.01 -0.54
C ARG A 65 2.00 -4.21 -0.64
N PRO A 66 1.37 -4.44 -1.81
CA PRO A 66 1.48 -3.68 -3.06
C PRO A 66 0.93 -2.24 -2.95
N GLU A 67 1.23 -1.39 -3.94
CA GLU A 67 0.78 0.02 -3.90
C GLU A 67 -0.74 0.12 -3.68
N PRO A 68 -1.20 0.93 -2.71
CA PRO A 68 -2.61 1.03 -2.42
C PRO A 68 -3.37 1.81 -3.49
N LYS A 69 -4.60 1.38 -3.74
CA LYS A 69 -5.56 2.12 -4.54
C LYS A 69 -6.33 3.06 -3.64
N LEU A 70 -6.31 4.34 -3.98
CA LEU A 70 -7.04 5.38 -3.25
C LEU A 70 -8.41 5.59 -3.89
N SER A 71 -9.43 5.73 -3.05
CA SER A 71 -10.78 6.09 -3.46
C SER A 71 -11.40 7.07 -2.48
N TRP A 72 -12.05 8.10 -3.02
CA TRP A 72 -12.77 9.07 -2.22
C TRP A 72 -14.21 8.63 -2.03
N ARG A 73 -14.72 8.76 -0.80
CA ARG A 73 -16.11 8.50 -0.46
C ARG A 73 -16.63 9.58 0.49
N ARG A 74 -17.93 9.89 0.38
CA ARG A 74 -18.62 10.71 1.39
C ARG A 74 -19.03 9.81 2.55
N GLU A 75 -19.11 10.39 3.75
CA GLU A 75 -19.57 9.69 4.95
C GLU A 75 -21.03 9.22 4.82
N ASP A 76 -21.86 9.99 4.12
CA ASP A 76 -23.27 9.67 3.85
C ASP A 76 -23.47 8.66 2.70
N TYR A 77 -22.38 8.07 2.19
CA TYR A 77 -22.35 7.14 1.04
C TYR A 77 -22.97 7.69 -0.24
N LYS A 78 -23.33 8.98 -0.29
CA LYS A 78 -23.83 9.60 -1.51
C LYS A 78 -22.67 9.79 -2.49
N PRO A 79 -22.94 9.76 -3.80
CA PRO A 79 -21.92 10.05 -4.79
C PRO A 79 -21.28 11.42 -4.52
N VAL A 80 -19.96 11.46 -4.58
CA VAL A 80 -19.20 12.71 -4.65
C VAL A 80 -19.71 13.43 -5.92
N GLY A 81 -20.34 14.61 -5.77
CA GLY A 81 -21.16 15.25 -6.82
C GLY A 81 -20.35 15.87 -7.96
N ALA A 82 -20.79 15.74 -9.23
CA ALA A 82 -20.01 15.83 -10.50
C ALA A 82 -18.72 16.71 -10.51
N GLY A 83 -17.56 16.09 -10.68
CA GLY A 83 -16.22 16.67 -10.56
C GLY A 83 -15.15 15.61 -10.82
N ASN A 84 -13.92 16.03 -11.11
CA ASN A 84 -12.86 15.11 -11.54
C ASN A 84 -12.01 14.59 -10.36
N TRP A 85 -12.57 13.74 -9.49
CA TRP A 85 -11.88 13.15 -8.32
C TRP A 85 -10.94 11.99 -8.65
N GLN A 86 -11.04 11.41 -9.85
CA GLN A 86 -10.30 10.19 -10.21
C GLN A 86 -8.89 10.45 -10.76
N LYS A 87 -8.38 11.70 -10.74
CA LYS A 87 -7.17 12.03 -11.50
C LYS A 87 -5.87 11.46 -10.93
N ASN A 88 -5.81 11.07 -9.65
CA ASN A 88 -4.61 10.49 -9.03
C ASN A 88 -4.95 9.24 -8.19
N ASN A 89 -5.35 8.14 -8.84
CA ASN A 89 -5.57 6.83 -8.18
C ASN A 89 -4.25 6.10 -7.86
N LEU A 90 -3.12 6.80 -7.89
CA LEU A 90 -1.80 6.29 -7.57
C LEU A 90 -1.38 6.90 -6.24
N ALA A 91 -1.01 6.04 -5.29
CA ALA A 91 -0.24 6.44 -4.14
C ALA A 91 1.01 7.19 -4.60
N GLN A 92 1.12 8.47 -4.24
CA GLN A 92 2.28 9.30 -4.55
C GLN A 92 3.24 9.29 -3.36
#